data_AF-A0A432HAQ4-F1
#
_entry.id   AF-A0A432HAQ4-F1
#
_cell.length_a   1.000
_cell.length_b   1.000
_cell.length_c   1.000
_cell.angle_alpha   90.00
_cell.angle_beta   90.00
_cell.angle_gamma   90.00
#
_symmetry.space_group_name_H-M   'P 1'
#
loop_
_entity.id
_entity.type
_entity.pdbx_description
1 polymer ?
#
loop_
_entity_poly.entity_id
_entity_poly.type
_entity_poly.pdbx_seq_one_letter_code
_entity_poly.pdbx_strand_id
1 'polypeptide(L)' 'MKGVILAAGYATRFLPASKTIPKEMFPLIDRPAID' A
#
# COMPACT_ATOMS: atom_id res chain seq x y z
N MET A 1 -21.14 -12.86 1.68
CA MET A 1 -20.45 -12.57 0.41
C MET A 1 -18.98 -12.33 0.72
N LYS A 2 -18.04 -12.87 -0.07
CA LYS A 2 -16.59 -12.67 0.13
C LYS A 2 -16.02 -11.90 -1.07
N GLY A 3 -15.13 -10.96 -0.82
CA GLY A 3 -14.41 -10.18 -1.82
C GLY A 3 -12.90 -10.28 -1.61
N VAL A 4 -12.13 -9.99 -2.67
CA VAL A 4 -10.66 -9.98 -2.65
C VAL A 4 -10.18 -8.66 -3.21
N ILE A 5 -9.18 -8.06 -2.56
CA ILE A 5 -8.50 -6.84 -3.01
C ILE A 5 -7.11 -7.22 -3.52
N LEU A 6 -6.74 -6.74 -4.71
CA LEU A 6 -5.39 -6.91 -5.24
C LEU A 6 -4.46 -5.83 -4.66
N ALA A 7 -3.61 -6.25 -3.72
CA ALA A 7 -2.70 -5.40 -2.95
C ALA A 7 -1.23 -5.67 -3.32
N ALA A 8 -0.91 -5.61 -4.61
CA ALA A 8 0.43 -5.94 -5.14
C ALA A 8 1.02 -4.80 -5.99
N GLY A 9 2.27 -4.99 -6.42
CA GLY A 9 3.01 -4.11 -7.35
C GLY A 9 4.15 -3.32 -6.69
N TYR A 10 5.21 -3.04 -7.45
CA TYR A 10 6.47 -2.47 -6.92
C TYR A 10 6.42 -0.97 -6.56
N ALA A 11 5.35 -0.25 -6.91
CA ALA A 11 5.16 1.16 -6.56
C ALA A 11 6.41 2.05 -6.82
N THR A 12 7.08 1.89 -7.96
CA THR A 12 8.38 2.54 -8.26
C THR A 12 8.33 4.06 -8.28
N ARG A 13 7.15 4.65 -8.49
CA ARG A 13 6.90 6.10 -8.41
C ARG A 13 6.97 6.67 -6.99
N PHE A 14 6.94 5.81 -5.98
CA PHE A 14 7.02 6.17 -4.56
C PHE A 14 8.39 5.84 -3.96
N LEU A 15 9.40 5.57 -4.78
CA LEU A 15 10.75 5.44 -4.30
C LEU A 15 11.23 6.77 -3.69
N PRO A 16 11.98 6.74 -2.57
CA PRO A 16 12.54 5.54 -1.92
C PRO A 16 11.59 4.84 -0.93
N ALA A 17 10.45 5.43 -0.58
CA ALA A 17 9.56 4.92 0.48
C ALA A 17 9.06 3.48 0.20
N SER A 18 8.72 3.18 -1.06
CA SER A 18 8.27 1.84 -1.46
C SER A 18 9.36 0.78 -1.50
N LYS A 19 10.63 1.13 -1.24
CA LYS A 19 11.74 0.15 -1.20
C LYS A 19 11.66 -0.77 0.01
N THR A 20 11.11 -0.29 1.13
CA THR A 20 11.07 -1.03 2.41
C THR A 20 9.65 -1.22 2.94
N ILE A 21 8.67 -0.45 2.47
CA ILE A 21 7.28 -0.49 2.94
C ILE A 21 6.34 -0.70 1.72
N PRO A 22 5.38 -1.65 1.77
CA PRO A 22 4.36 -1.81 0.74
C PRO A 22 3.49 -0.55 0.60
N LYS A 23 3.04 -0.23 -0.63
CA LYS A 23 2.25 0.99 -0.88
C LYS A 23 0.91 1.02 -0.15
N GLU A 24 0.33 -0.15 0.07
CA GLU A 24 -0.94 -0.35 0.76
C GLU A 24 -0.85 -0.05 2.25
N MET A 25 0.37 -0.05 2.81
CA MET A 25 0.65 0.30 4.20
C MET A 25 1.05 1.76 4.36
N PHE A 26 1.03 2.57 3.30
CA PHE A 26 1.29 4.00 3.45
C PHE A 26 0.18 4.65 4.28
N PRO A 27 0.54 5.57 5.20
CA PRO A 27 -0.44 6.23 6.03
C PRO A 27 -1.29 7.20 5.19
N LEU A 28 -2.60 7.06 5.31
CA LEU A 28 -3.61 8.01 4.90
C LEU A 28 -4.16 8.66 6.17
N ILE A 29 -3.58 9.80 6.52
CA ILE A 29 -3.80 10.48 7.81
C ILE A 29 -3.32 9.62 8.98
N ASP A 30 -4.22 8.85 9.59
CA ASP A 30 -4.01 8.09 10.83
C ASP A 30 -4.13 6.58 10.64
N ARG A 31 -4.42 6.12 9.41
CA ARG A 31 -4.62 4.71 9.09
C ARG A 31 -3.87 4.28 7.84
N PRO A 32 -3.47 3.00 7.71
CA PRO A 32 -3.01 2.42 6.46
C PRO A 32 -4.00 2.61 5.32
N ALA A 33 -3.50 2.70 4.08
CA ALA A 33 -4.33 2.82 2.89
C ALA A 33 -5.22 1.60 2.59
N ILE A 34 -4.96 0.45 3.23
CA ILE A 34 -5.69 -0.82 3.03
C ILE A 34 -6.81 -1.08 4.03
N ASP A 35 -6.92 -0.26 5.08
CA ASP A 35 -7.97 -0.34 6.10
C ASP A 35 -9.31 0.24 5.58
#